data_AF-A0A7T0JSF4-F1
#
_entry.id   AF-A0A7T0JSF4-F1
#
_cell.length_a   1.000
_cell.length_b   1.000
_cell.length_c   1.000
_cell.angle_alpha   90.00
_cell.angle_beta   90.00
_cell.angle_gamma   90.00
#
_symmetry.space_group_name_H-M   'P 1'
#
loop_
_entity.id
_entity.type
_entity.pdbx_description
1 polymer ?
#
loop_
_entity_poly.entity_id
_entity_poly.type
_entity_poly.pdbx_seq_one_letter_code
_entity_poly.pdbx_strand_id
1 'polypeptide(L)'
;MVPRVVTYYGQPLRSICPFCGATFVKFPSGLQRFFERFQPKTLSFDAFKSLMMMTLCFGLIWLISDWLKVPEEFNFVGTIGTIILGIIAATELIVQCVEYIAAKLSHEINYYWAALVLISLVLANENPNLIDYLLLFSGIMMLRWFVVGVLQILRTKGK
;
A
#
# COMPACT_ATOMS: atom_id res chain seq x y z
N MET A 1 -37.24 -8.86 -29.39
CA MET A 1 -36.97 -7.68 -28.55
C MET A 1 -35.48 -7.36 -28.63
N VAL A 2 -35.11 -6.17 -29.11
CA VAL A 2 -33.71 -5.75 -29.30
C VAL A 2 -33.23 -5.06 -28.03
N PRO A 3 -32.08 -5.44 -27.43
CA PRO A 3 -31.56 -4.76 -26.25
C PRO A 3 -31.17 -3.32 -26.61
N ARG A 4 -31.88 -2.33 -26.06
CA ARG A 4 -31.49 -0.92 -26.17
C ARG A 4 -30.39 -0.63 -25.15
N VAL A 5 -29.19 -0.35 -25.65
CA VAL A 5 -28.10 0.23 -24.87
C VAL A 5 -28.44 1.69 -24.62
N VAL A 6 -28.69 2.07 -23.36
CA VAL A 6 -28.90 3.47 -22.98
C VAL A 6 -27.57 4.03 -22.49
N THR A 7 -27.04 5.01 -23.20
CA THR A 7 -25.80 5.71 -22.83
C THR A 7 -26.13 6.93 -21.98
N TYR A 8 -25.64 6.97 -20.74
CA TYR A 8 -25.57 8.21 -19.94
C TYR A 8 -24.10 8.66 -19.94
N TYR A 9 -23.84 9.94 -20.27
CA TYR A 9 -22.49 10.52 -20.34
C TYR A 9 -21.48 9.73 -21.23
N GLY A 10 -21.93 9.23 -22.38
CA GLY A 10 -21.04 8.63 -23.39
C GLY A 10 -20.40 7.29 -23.02
N GLN A 11 -20.77 6.66 -21.88
CA GLN A 11 -20.29 5.33 -21.51
C GLN A 11 -21.38 4.27 -21.74
N PRO A 12 -21.08 3.15 -22.43
CA PRO A 12 -22.04 2.09 -22.66
C PRO A 12 -22.24 1.28 -21.36
N LEU A 13 -23.36 1.49 -20.69
CA LEU A 13 -23.82 0.65 -19.60
C LEU A 13 -24.60 -0.54 -20.20
N ARG A 14 -24.08 -1.76 -20.08
CA ARG A 14 -24.86 -2.98 -20.36
C ARG A 14 -25.76 -3.26 -19.16
N SER A 15 -27.08 -3.25 -19.37
CA SER A 15 -28.06 -3.66 -18.36
C SER A 15 -27.96 -5.18 -18.13
N ILE A 16 -27.83 -5.60 -16.87
CA ILE A 16 -27.79 -7.03 -16.49
C ILE A 16 -29.19 -7.65 -16.45
N CYS A 17 -30.27 -6.87 -16.39
CA CYS A 17 -31.64 -7.33 -16.68
C CYS A 17 -32.50 -6.10 -17.03
N PRO A 18 -33.31 -6.11 -18.12
CA PRO A 18 -34.11 -4.96 -18.54
C PRO A 18 -35.26 -4.60 -17.57
N PHE A 19 -35.61 -5.50 -16.63
CA PHE A 19 -36.67 -5.28 -15.64
C PHE A 19 -36.15 -4.97 -14.23
N CYS A 20 -34.85 -5.11 -13.98
CA CYS A 20 -34.25 -4.76 -12.69
C CYS A 20 -33.78 -3.30 -12.74
N GLY A 21 -34.71 -2.35 -12.61
CA GLY A 21 -34.42 -0.91 -12.55
C GLY A 21 -33.51 -0.47 -11.38
N ALA A 22 -32.96 -1.41 -10.60
CA ALA A 22 -32.17 -1.16 -9.40
C ALA A 22 -30.70 -1.61 -9.50
N THR A 23 -30.24 -2.19 -10.62
CA THR A 23 -28.84 -2.66 -10.72
C THR A 23 -28.09 -1.99 -11.88
N PHE A 24 -28.04 -0.65 -11.84
CA PHE A 24 -27.01 0.09 -12.56
C PHE A 24 -25.68 -0.09 -11.82
N VAL A 25 -24.92 -1.12 -12.17
CA VAL A 25 -23.57 -1.29 -11.63
C VAL A 25 -22.66 -0.33 -12.40
N LYS A 26 -22.13 0.68 -11.69
CA LYS A 26 -21.12 1.59 -12.21
C LYS A 26 -19.88 0.73 -12.52
N PHE A 27 -19.57 0.54 -13.80
CA PHE A 27 -18.36 -0.20 -14.16
C PHE A 27 -17.15 0.61 -13.69
N PRO A 28 -16.26 0.04 -12.86
CA PRO A 28 -15.07 0.74 -12.42
C PRO A 28 -14.25 1.11 -13.65
N SER A 29 -13.82 2.37 -13.73
CA SER A 29 -12.95 2.85 -14.80
C SER A 29 -11.67 2.01 -14.84
N GLY A 30 -10.97 1.98 -16.00
CA GLY A 30 -9.71 1.24 -16.12
C GLY A 30 -8.69 1.63 -15.05
N LEU A 31 -8.68 2.91 -14.65
CA LEU A 31 -7.87 3.45 -13.57
C LEU A 31 -8.29 2.89 -12.21
N GLN A 32 -9.60 2.86 -11.92
CA GLN A 32 -10.13 2.31 -10.67
C GLN A 32 -9.81 0.81 -10.53
N ARG A 33 -9.93 0.03 -11.61
CA ARG A 33 -9.51 -1.38 -11.63
C ARG A 33 -8.01 -1.54 -11.40
N PHE A 34 -7.20 -0.59 -11.86
CA PHE A 34 -5.77 -0.58 -11.59
C PHE A 34 -5.53 -0.39 -10.09
N PHE A 35 -6.10 0.66 -9.47
CA PHE A 35 -5.98 0.90 -8.03
C PHE A 35 -6.52 -0.24 -7.15
N GLU A 36 -7.63 -0.88 -7.56
CA GLU A 36 -8.18 -2.05 -6.86
C GLU A 36 -7.21 -3.25 -6.83
N ARG A 37 -6.26 -3.37 -7.76
CA ARG A 37 -5.23 -4.42 -7.71
C ARG A 37 -4.14 -4.16 -6.67
N PHE A 38 -3.99 -2.91 -6.23
CA PHE A 38 -3.03 -2.51 -5.20
C PHE A 38 -3.63 -2.60 -3.79
N GLN A 39 -4.95 -2.81 -3.69
CA GLN A 39 -5.65 -2.96 -2.42
C GLN A 39 -6.00 -4.43 -2.18
N PRO A 40 -5.33 -5.11 -1.23
CA PRO A 40 -5.70 -6.47 -0.89
C PRO A 40 -7.07 -6.46 -0.21
N LYS A 41 -8.02 -7.27 -0.71
CA LYS A 41 -9.35 -7.45 -0.10
C LYS A 41 -9.32 -8.23 1.22
N THR A 42 -8.16 -8.80 1.57
CA THR A 42 -7.96 -9.66 2.73
C THR A 42 -6.64 -9.30 3.41
N LEU A 43 -6.66 -9.12 4.73
CA LEU A 43 -5.48 -8.94 5.58
C LEU A 43 -4.47 -10.07 5.29
N SER A 44 -3.37 -9.76 4.61
CA SER A 44 -2.35 -10.74 4.26
C SER A 44 -0.96 -10.24 4.66
N PHE A 45 -0.33 -10.95 5.59
CA PHE A 45 1.05 -10.71 6.05
C PHE A 45 2.12 -11.06 4.99
N ASP A 46 1.72 -11.53 3.81
CA ASP A 46 2.64 -12.01 2.79
C ASP A 46 3.54 -10.91 2.23
N ALA A 47 3.00 -9.70 2.02
CA ALA A 47 3.79 -8.56 1.54
C ALA A 47 4.85 -8.16 2.58
N PHE A 48 4.46 -8.10 3.85
CA PHE A 48 5.37 -7.86 4.97
C PHE A 48 6.47 -8.93 5.04
N LYS A 49 6.10 -10.22 4.96
CA LYS A 49 7.06 -11.33 4.97
C LYS A 49 8.07 -11.21 3.83
N SER A 50 7.60 -10.88 2.63
CA SER A 50 8.47 -10.68 1.47
C SER A 50 9.44 -9.51 1.68
N LEU A 51 8.96 -8.38 2.21
CA LEU A 51 9.79 -7.21 2.52
C LEU A 51 10.83 -7.55 3.58
N MET A 52 10.43 -8.21 4.68
CA MET A 52 11.35 -8.64 5.73
C MET A 52 12.44 -9.57 5.21
N MET A 53 12.09 -10.51 4.33
CA MET A 53 13.09 -11.38 3.71
C MET A 53 14.09 -10.59 2.86
N MET A 54 13.63 -9.63 2.06
CA MET A 54 14.54 -8.77 1.28
C MET A 54 15.44 -7.93 2.20
N THR A 55 14.88 -7.31 3.23
CA THR A 55 15.65 -6.54 4.23
C THR A 55 16.73 -7.40 4.89
N LEU A 56 16.40 -8.63 5.28
CA LEU A 56 17.36 -9.57 5.84
C LEU A 56 18.46 -9.94 4.83
N CYS A 57 18.13 -10.18 3.56
CA CYS A 57 19.12 -10.45 2.53
C CYS A 57 20.11 -9.30 2.35
N PHE A 58 19.62 -8.05 2.25
CA PHE A 58 20.50 -6.88 2.17
C PHE A 58 21.32 -6.69 3.46
N GLY A 59 20.77 -7.07 4.62
CA GLY A 59 21.47 -6.98 5.90
C GLY A 59 22.59 -8.00 6.02
N LEU A 60 22.37 -9.20 5.51
CA LEU A 60 23.42 -10.20 5.39
C LEU A 60 24.51 -9.74 4.41
N ILE A 61 24.15 -9.14 3.27
CA ILE A 61 25.14 -8.57 2.33
C ILE A 61 25.98 -7.50 3.02
N TRP A 62 25.36 -6.60 3.77
CA TRP A 62 26.06 -5.58 4.54
C TRP A 62 27.01 -6.21 5.57
N LEU A 63 26.52 -7.11 6.42
CA LEU A 63 27.32 -7.78 7.44
C LEU A 63 28.50 -8.56 6.84
N ILE A 64 28.26 -9.34 5.78
CA ILE A 64 29.32 -10.10 5.10
C ILE A 64 30.33 -9.16 4.46
N SER A 65 29.88 -8.07 3.83
CA SER A 65 30.75 -7.07 3.22
C SER A 65 31.69 -6.42 4.25
N ASP A 66 31.15 -6.09 5.43
CA ASP A 66 31.91 -5.48 6.53
C ASP A 66 32.93 -6.47 7.11
N TRP A 67 32.52 -7.73 7.30
CA TRP A 67 33.39 -8.79 7.81
C TRP A 67 34.52 -9.19 6.85
N LEU A 68 34.24 -9.32 5.56
CA LEU A 68 35.24 -9.72 4.55
C LEU A 68 36.07 -8.55 4.01
N LYS A 69 35.81 -7.30 4.45
CA LYS A 69 36.41 -6.07 3.87
C LYS A 69 36.29 -6.04 2.34
N VAL A 70 35.11 -6.42 1.85
CA VAL A 70 34.75 -6.39 0.42
C VAL A 70 34.72 -4.91 -0.05
N PRO A 71 34.94 -4.61 -1.35
CA PRO A 71 34.80 -3.27 -1.91
C PRO A 71 33.61 -2.47 -1.36
N GLU A 72 33.86 -1.19 -1.07
CA GLU A 72 32.90 -0.27 -0.40
C GLU A 72 31.55 -0.18 -1.11
N GLU A 73 31.50 -0.41 -2.42
CA GLU A 73 30.28 -0.43 -3.22
C GLU A 73 29.25 -1.45 -2.70
N PHE A 74 29.70 -2.65 -2.30
CA PHE A 74 28.80 -3.69 -1.77
C PHE A 74 28.29 -3.34 -0.37
N ASN A 75 29.12 -2.70 0.44
CA ASN A 75 28.75 -2.20 1.76
C ASN A 75 27.69 -1.09 1.64
N PHE A 76 27.90 -0.15 0.72
CA PHE A 76 26.97 0.94 0.45
C PHE A 76 25.60 0.43 -0.07
N VAL A 77 25.60 -0.54 -0.99
CA VAL A 77 24.35 -1.15 -1.49
C VAL A 77 23.64 -1.93 -0.38
N GLY A 78 24.39 -2.68 0.44
CA GLY A 78 23.83 -3.41 1.59
C GLY A 78 23.18 -2.48 2.61
N THR A 79 23.88 -1.43 3.03
CA THR A 79 23.39 -0.44 4.01
C THR A 79 22.16 0.32 3.50
N ILE A 80 22.20 0.86 2.29
CA ILE A 80 21.05 1.58 1.75
C ILE A 80 19.85 0.64 1.55
N GLY A 81 20.10 -0.55 1.00
CA GLY A 81 19.05 -1.55 0.80
C GLY A 81 18.37 -1.95 2.11
N THR A 82 19.13 -2.17 3.18
CA THR A 82 18.55 -2.49 4.49
C THR A 82 17.75 -1.36 5.09
N ILE A 83 18.27 -0.12 5.05
CA ILE A 83 17.59 1.03 5.65
C ILE A 83 16.27 1.29 4.92
N ILE A 84 16.31 1.39 3.58
CA ILE A 84 15.11 1.70 2.79
C ILE A 84 14.07 0.60 2.93
N LEU A 85 14.44 -0.67 2.70
CA LEU A 85 13.48 -1.77 2.78
C LEU A 85 13.01 -2.02 4.22
N GLY A 86 13.88 -1.80 5.20
CA GLY A 86 13.54 -1.89 6.62
C GLY A 86 12.50 -0.84 7.04
N ILE A 87 12.67 0.41 6.61
CA ILE A 87 11.69 1.48 6.83
C ILE A 87 10.35 1.11 6.17
N ILE A 88 10.37 0.66 4.92
CA ILE A 88 9.15 0.25 4.20
C ILE A 88 8.46 -0.92 4.92
N ALA A 89 9.21 -1.92 5.40
CA ALA A 89 8.68 -3.05 6.15
C ALA A 89 8.08 -2.62 7.50
N ALA A 90 8.71 -1.67 8.20
CA ALA A 90 8.16 -1.11 9.43
C ALA A 90 6.85 -0.35 9.16
N THR A 91 6.79 0.43 8.08
CA THR A 91 5.57 1.11 7.65
C THR A 91 4.46 0.11 7.28
N GLU A 92 4.80 -0.97 6.58
CA GLU A 92 3.86 -2.06 6.29
C GLU A 92 3.25 -2.64 7.58
N LEU A 93 4.10 -2.87 8.59
CA LEU A 93 3.66 -3.40 9.87
C LEU A 93 2.69 -2.45 10.59
N ILE A 94 2.93 -1.14 10.56
CA ILE A 94 2.02 -0.14 11.12
C ILE A 94 0.65 -0.21 10.43
N VAL A 95 0.64 -0.23 9.10
CA VAL A 95 -0.61 -0.34 8.31
C VAL A 95 -1.37 -1.61 8.69
N GLN A 96 -0.69 -2.75 8.74
CA GLN A 96 -1.30 -4.04 9.10
C GLN A 96 -1.79 -4.07 10.54
N CYS A 97 -1.10 -3.41 11.48
CA CYS A 97 -1.57 -3.25 12.85
C CYS A 97 -2.87 -2.45 12.92
N VAL A 98 -2.97 -1.33 12.19
CA VAL A 98 -4.20 -0.53 12.12
C VAL A 98 -5.35 -1.34 11.51
N GLU A 99 -5.08 -2.05 10.40
CA GLU A 99 -6.05 -2.96 9.77
C GLU A 99 -6.52 -4.06 10.75
N TYR A 100 -5.60 -4.67 11.48
CA TYR A 100 -5.91 -5.72 12.44
C TYR A 100 -6.74 -5.22 13.62
N ILE A 101 -6.42 -4.04 14.17
CA ILE A 101 -7.19 -3.41 15.26
C ILE A 101 -8.60 -3.08 14.77
N ALA A 102 -8.73 -2.48 13.58
CA ALA A 102 -10.02 -2.16 12.98
C ALA A 102 -10.88 -3.42 12.77
N ALA A 103 -10.28 -4.49 12.23
CA ALA A 103 -10.95 -5.77 12.03
C ALA A 103 -11.39 -6.41 13.35
N LYS A 104 -10.52 -6.41 14.37
CA LYS A 104 -10.82 -6.99 15.70
C LYS A 104 -11.95 -6.24 16.42
N LEU A 105 -12.06 -4.93 16.21
CA LEU A 105 -13.08 -4.08 16.82
C LEU A 105 -14.31 -3.87 15.92
N SER A 106 -14.38 -4.49 14.74
CA SER A 106 -15.47 -4.33 13.76
C SER A 106 -15.77 -2.86 13.39
N HIS A 107 -14.74 -2.01 13.41
CA HIS A 107 -14.83 -0.59 13.08
C HIS A 107 -14.34 -0.34 11.65
N GLU A 108 -14.81 0.73 11.01
CA GLU A 108 -14.24 1.13 9.72
C GLU A 108 -12.81 1.65 9.89
N ILE A 109 -11.91 1.17 9.03
CA ILE A 109 -10.50 1.54 9.07
C ILE A 109 -10.27 3.05 8.88
N ASN A 110 -11.16 3.72 8.15
CA ASN A 110 -11.09 5.15 7.86
C ASN A 110 -11.08 5.99 9.15
N TYR A 111 -11.77 5.54 10.20
CA TYR A 111 -11.79 6.26 11.48
C TYR A 111 -10.42 6.29 12.16
N TYR A 112 -9.65 5.20 12.09
CA TYR A 112 -8.31 5.14 12.67
C TYR A 112 -7.32 6.03 11.93
N TRP A 113 -7.36 6.02 10.60
CA TRP A 113 -6.53 6.92 9.78
C TRP A 113 -6.89 8.39 10.00
N ALA A 114 -8.19 8.72 10.07
CA ALA A 114 -8.63 10.07 10.37
C ALA A 114 -8.18 10.53 11.77
N ALA A 115 -8.26 9.65 12.78
CA ALA A 115 -7.77 9.95 14.13
C ALA A 115 -6.25 10.19 14.13
N LEU A 116 -5.47 9.37 13.42
CA LEU A 116 -4.02 9.56 13.29
C LEU A 116 -3.67 10.89 12.62
N VAL A 117 -4.39 11.28 11.56
CA VAL A 117 -4.21 12.57 10.89
C VAL A 117 -4.57 13.74 11.82
N LEU A 118 -5.63 13.61 12.61
CA LEU A 118 -6.03 14.67 13.53
C LEU A 118 -4.98 14.84 14.65
N ILE A 119 -4.52 13.74 15.24
CA ILE A 119 -3.47 13.74 16.27
C ILE A 119 -2.18 14.35 15.72
N SER A 120 -1.77 13.98 14.50
CA SER A 120 -0.56 14.54 13.90
C SER A 120 -0.66 16.03 13.62
N LEU A 121 -1.84 16.52 13.22
CA LEU A 121 -2.06 17.94 12.95
C LEU A 121 -2.03 18.77 14.24
N VAL A 122 -2.61 18.25 15.33
CA VAL A 122 -2.52 18.88 16.66
C VAL A 122 -1.06 18.94 17.12
N LEU A 123 -0.31 17.85 16.98
CA LEU A 123 1.12 17.81 17.33
C LEU A 123 1.95 18.79 16.49
N ALA A 124 1.68 18.88 15.19
CA ALA A 124 2.35 19.80 14.28
C ALA A 124 2.06 21.28 14.60
N ASN A 125 0.87 21.58 15.11
CA ASN A 125 0.53 22.92 15.57
C ASN A 125 1.33 23.31 16.81
N GLU A 126 1.55 22.38 17.75
CA GLU A 126 2.35 22.62 18.95
C GLU A 126 3.86 22.69 18.65
N ASN A 127 4.34 21.92 17.67
CA ASN A 127 5.74 21.92 17.28
C ASN A 127 5.88 21.91 15.75
N PRO A 128 6.11 23.08 15.13
CA PRO A 128 6.15 23.20 13.66
C PRO A 128 7.29 22.40 13.02
N ASN A 129 8.33 22.05 13.76
CA ASN A 129 9.41 21.18 13.24
C ASN A 129 8.91 19.75 12.94
N LEU A 130 7.73 19.35 13.44
CA LEU A 130 7.12 18.06 13.13
C LEU A 130 6.54 18.00 11.71
N ILE A 131 6.33 19.14 11.05
CA ILE A 131 5.78 19.19 9.69
C ILE A 131 6.69 18.44 8.70
N ASP A 132 8.01 18.63 8.81
CA ASP A 132 8.98 17.97 7.95
C ASP A 132 8.95 16.44 8.14
N TYR A 133 8.84 15.98 9.39
CA TYR A 133 8.72 14.56 9.71
C TYR A 133 7.41 13.96 9.21
N LEU A 134 6.30 14.71 9.27
CA LEU A 134 5.02 14.28 8.73
C LEU A 134 5.05 14.17 7.21
N LEU A 135 5.71 15.11 6.54
CA LEU A 135 5.89 15.07 5.10
C LEU A 135 6.73 13.87 4.70
N LEU A 136 7.82 13.60 5.41
CA LEU A 136 8.67 12.42 5.21
C LEU A 136 7.88 11.12 5.44
N PHE A 137 7.09 11.03 6.53
CA PHE A 137 6.23 9.88 6.80
C PHE A 137 5.20 9.65 5.70
N SER A 138 4.57 10.72 5.19
CA SER A 138 3.62 10.63 4.08
C SER A 138 4.27 10.12 2.79
N GLY A 139 5.52 10.55 2.51
CA GLY A 139 6.31 10.07 1.38
C GLY A 139 6.64 8.58 1.50
N ILE A 140 7.04 8.11 2.69
CA ILE A 140 7.28 6.68 2.95
C ILE A 140 5.99 5.87 2.77
N MET A 141 4.85 6.38 3.23
CA MET A 141 3.55 5.71 3.04
C MET A 141 3.20 5.54 1.56
N MET A 142 3.46 6.55 0.72
CA MET A 142 3.29 6.45 -0.73
C MET A 142 4.27 5.46 -1.36
N LEU A 143 5.54 5.51 -0.96
CA LEU A 143 6.56 4.57 -1.44
C LEU A 143 6.19 3.13 -1.11
N ARG A 144 5.76 2.87 0.12
CA ARG A 144 5.23 1.57 0.57
C ARG A 144 4.06 1.13 -0.31
N TRP A 145 3.09 2.03 -0.56
CA TRP A 145 1.92 1.69 -1.37
C TRP A 145 2.32 1.25 -2.77
N PHE A 146 3.29 1.94 -3.37
CA PHE A 146 3.84 1.56 -4.67
C PHE A 146 4.54 0.20 -4.64
N VAL A 147 5.47 -0.01 -3.69
CA VAL A 147 6.27 -1.25 -3.60
C VAL A 147 5.39 -2.47 -3.34
N VAL A 148 4.47 -2.39 -2.37
CA VAL A 148 3.54 -3.48 -2.04
C VAL A 148 2.61 -3.77 -3.22
N GLY A 149 2.15 -2.72 -3.88
CA GLY A 149 1.40 -2.82 -5.12
C GLY A 149 2.10 -3.61 -6.23
N VAL A 150 3.36 -3.26 -6.50
CA VAL A 150 4.19 -3.96 -7.47
C VAL A 150 4.40 -5.42 -7.07
N LEU A 151 4.69 -5.69 -5.79
CA LEU A 151 4.82 -7.05 -5.27
C LEU A 151 3.55 -7.89 -5.48
N GLN A 152 2.37 -7.30 -5.27
CA GLN A 152 1.08 -7.96 -5.50
C GLN A 152 0.85 -8.25 -7.00
N ILE A 153 1.19 -7.32 -7.89
CA ILE A 153 1.09 -7.53 -9.35
C ILE A 153 2.03 -8.64 -9.81
N LEU A 154 3.28 -8.65 -9.33
CA LEU A 154 4.25 -9.69 -9.67
C LEU A 154 3.76 -11.07 -9.20
N ARG A 155 3.16 -11.13 -8.01
CA ARG A 155 2.65 -12.38 -7.46
C ARG A 155 1.42 -12.91 -8.20
N THR A 156 0.53 -12.03 -8.67
CA THR A 156 -0.67 -12.42 -9.41
C THR A 156 -0.38 -12.86 -10.84
N LYS A 157 0.75 -12.44 -11.44
CA LYS A 157 1.23 -12.94 -12.73
C LYS A 157 1.87 -14.34 -12.66
N GLY A 158 2.29 -14.78 -11.48
CA GLY A 158 2.94 -16.09 -11.28
C GLY A 158 1.98 -17.25 -10.99
N LYS A 159 0.67 -17.01 -10.97
CA LYS A 159 -0.39 -18.01 -10.86
C LYS A 159 -1.16 -18.08 -12.16
#